data_AF-W1YH19-F1
#
_entry.id   AF-W1YH19-F1
#
_cell.length_a   1.000
_cell.length_b   1.000
_cell.length_c   1.000
_cell.angle_alpha   90.00
_cell.angle_beta   90.00
_cell.angle_gamma   90.00
#
_symmetry.space_group_name_H-M   'P 1'
#
loop_
_entity.id
_entity.type
_entity.pdbx_description
1 polymer ?
#
loop_
_entity_poly.entity_id
_entity_poly.type
_entity_poly.pdbx_seq_one_letter_code
_entity_poly.pdbx_strand_id
1 'polypeptide(L)'
;PANRRKLDIIVVGSGLAGGAAAASLGEQGYNVKCFFYQDSARRAHSIAAQGGINAAKNYRNDGDSIDRPVYDTVKGGDYRA
;
A
#
# COMPACT_ATOMS: atom_id res chain seq x y z
N PRO A 1 18.64 -0.91 10.93
CA PRO A 1 19.74 -0.37 11.76
C PRO A 1 19.46 -0.68 13.24
N ALA A 2 20.46 -0.73 14.11
CA ALA A 2 20.25 -1.12 15.53
C ALA A 2 19.45 -0.07 16.33
N ASN A 3 19.33 1.16 15.83
CA ASN A 3 18.65 2.27 16.49
C ASN A 3 17.16 2.43 16.11
N ARG A 4 16.54 1.46 15.43
CA ARG A 4 15.13 1.59 14.97
C ARG A 4 14.14 1.95 16.08
N ARG A 5 14.30 1.36 17.27
CA ARG A 5 13.45 1.65 18.45
C ARG A 5 13.61 3.07 19.02
N LYS A 6 14.66 3.81 18.62
CA LYS A 6 14.90 5.20 19.01
C LYS A 6 14.33 6.20 17.99
N LEU A 7 13.81 5.72 16.86
CA LEU A 7 13.27 6.54 15.80
C LEU A 7 11.74 6.48 15.83
N ASP A 8 11.13 7.66 15.93
CA ASP A 8 9.69 7.84 15.83
C ASP A 8 9.31 8.09 14.38
N ILE A 9 8.30 7.36 13.88
CA ILE A 9 7.72 7.58 12.55
C ILE A 9 6.29 8.03 12.71
N ILE A 10 5.98 9.16 12.08
CA ILE A 10 4.62 9.69 12.01
C ILE A 10 4.02 9.28 10.67
N VAL A 11 2.90 8.55 10.72
CA VAL A 11 2.10 8.21 9.55
C VAL A 11 0.84 9.05 9.58
N VAL A 12 0.58 9.81 8.52
CA VAL A 12 -0.62 10.63 8.37
C VAL A 12 -1.55 9.96 7.36
N GLY A 13 -2.68 9.45 7.85
CA GLY A 13 -3.67 8.70 7.09
C GLY A 13 -3.72 7.22 7.47
N SER A 14 -4.92 6.70 7.74
CA SER A 14 -5.18 5.30 8.10
C SER A 14 -5.76 4.46 6.97
N GLY A 15 -5.73 4.97 5.72
CA GLY A 15 -6.15 4.22 4.53
C GLY A 15 -5.22 3.03 4.25
N LEU A 16 -5.50 2.26 3.19
CA LEU A 16 -4.75 1.04 2.87
C LEU A 16 -3.23 1.26 2.86
N ALA A 17 -2.76 2.35 2.22
CA ALA A 17 -1.33 2.67 2.17
C ALA A 17 -0.75 3.03 3.55
N GLY A 18 -1.40 3.93 4.30
CA GLY A 18 -0.91 4.37 5.61
C GLY A 18 -0.96 3.26 6.67
N GLY A 19 -2.04 2.47 6.69
CA GLY A 19 -2.17 1.30 7.55
C GLY A 19 -1.10 0.24 7.26
N ALA A 20 -0.87 -0.08 5.98
CA ALA A 20 0.18 -1.02 5.58
C ALA A 20 1.58 -0.51 5.95
N ALA A 21 1.88 0.76 5.68
CA ALA A 21 3.15 1.37 6.06
C ALA A 21 3.36 1.34 7.57
N ALA A 22 2.35 1.70 8.36
CA ALA A 22 2.43 1.69 9.81
C ALA A 22 2.67 0.29 10.38
N ALA A 23 1.99 -0.73 9.85
CA ALA A 23 2.17 -2.12 10.24
C ALA A 23 3.60 -2.62 9.92
N SER A 24 4.05 -2.46 8.67
CA SER A 24 5.39 -2.92 8.26
C SER A 24 6.52 -2.21 9.00
N LEU A 25 6.37 -0.92 9.30
CA LEU A 25 7.36 -0.18 10.10
C LEU A 25 7.32 -0.60 11.58
N GLY A 26 6.14 -0.86 12.12
CA GLY A 26 5.99 -1.44 13.46
C GLY A 26 6.69 -2.79 13.58
N GLU A 27 6.47 -3.69 12.61
CA GLU A 27 7.13 -5.01 12.54
C GLU A 27 8.65 -4.90 12.47
N GLN A 28 9.18 -3.88 11.79
CA GLN A 28 10.63 -3.63 11.74
C GLN A 28 11.21 -3.09 13.06
N GLY A 29 10.37 -2.74 14.03
CA GLY A 29 10.74 -2.28 15.37
C GLY A 29 10.88 -0.76 15.51
N TYR A 30 10.24 0.02 14.63
CA TYR A 30 10.12 1.48 14.78
C TYR A 30 9.01 1.84 15.76
N ASN A 31 9.10 3.01 16.38
CA ASN A 31 7.99 3.57 17.14
C ASN A 31 7.07 4.34 16.20
N VAL A 32 5.92 3.77 15.85
CA VAL A 32 5.02 4.34 14.83
C VAL A 32 3.81 5.01 15.48
N LYS A 33 3.58 6.27 15.13
CA LYS A 33 2.40 7.06 15.53
C LYS A 33 1.54 7.30 14.28
N CYS A 34 0.36 6.69 14.23
CA CYS A 34 -0.56 6.84 13.11
C CYS A 34 -1.68 7.82 13.45
N PHE A 35 -1.81 8.89 12.66
CA PHE A 35 -2.83 9.92 12.83
C PHE A 35 -3.78 9.92 11.65
N PHE A 36 -5.05 10.16 11.92
CA PHE A 36 -6.09 10.23 10.90
C PHE A 36 -7.20 11.16 11.41
N TYR A 37 -7.83 11.88 10.48
CA TYR A 37 -8.87 12.86 10.82
C TYR A 37 -10.21 12.21 11.14
N GLN A 38 -10.47 11.03 10.57
CA GLN A 38 -11.75 10.35 10.70
C GLN A 38 -11.98 9.82 12.12
N ASP A 39 -13.22 9.79 12.61
CA ASP A 39 -13.51 9.22 13.94
C ASP A 39 -13.35 7.69 14.01
N SER A 40 -12.93 7.03 12.92
CA SER A 40 -12.42 5.65 12.96
C SER A 40 -11.42 5.41 11.83
N ALA A 41 -10.35 4.67 12.11
CA ALA A 41 -9.37 4.27 11.11
C ALA A 41 -9.98 3.55 9.90
N ARG A 42 -11.12 2.86 10.09
CA ARG A 42 -11.87 2.13 9.05
C ARG A 42 -12.68 3.03 8.12
N ARG A 43 -12.75 4.35 8.36
CA ARG A 43 -13.48 5.30 7.51
C ARG A 43 -12.62 6.04 6.49
N ALA A 44 -11.37 5.62 6.31
CA ALA A 44 -10.61 6.05 5.14
C ALA A 44 -11.29 5.58 3.85
N HIS A 45 -11.26 6.41 2.79
CA HIS A 45 -11.99 6.15 1.54
C HIS A 45 -11.63 4.81 0.89
N SER A 46 -10.48 4.23 1.24
CA SER A 46 -10.11 2.88 0.81
C SER A 46 -11.16 1.81 1.11
N ILE A 47 -12.03 1.98 2.11
CA ILE A 47 -13.13 1.04 2.39
C ILE A 47 -14.20 1.01 1.30
N ALA A 48 -14.29 2.05 0.46
CA ALA A 48 -15.25 2.15 -0.62
C ALA A 48 -14.79 1.44 -1.91
N ALA A 49 -13.58 0.85 -1.93
CA ALA A 49 -13.10 0.10 -3.08
C ALA A 49 -13.91 -1.18 -3.31
N GLN A 50 -14.30 -1.44 -4.57
CA GLN A 50 -15.21 -2.56 -4.91
C GLN A 50 -14.60 -3.58 -5.88
N GLY A 51 -13.83 -3.14 -6.88
CA GLY A 51 -13.41 -4.00 -8.00
C GLY A 51 -12.39 -5.08 -7.62
N GLY A 52 -11.35 -4.72 -6.86
CA GLY A 52 -10.27 -5.63 -6.46
C GLY A 52 -8.87 -5.03 -6.65
N ILE A 53 -7.86 -5.90 -6.57
CA ILE A 53 -6.44 -5.56 -6.76
C ILE A 53 -5.89 -6.42 -7.89
N ASN A 54 -5.37 -5.77 -8.94
CA ASN A 54 -4.71 -6.46 -10.05
C ASN A 54 -3.36 -7.03 -9.60
N ALA A 55 -3.06 -8.26 -10.01
CA ALA A 55 -1.77 -8.91 -9.74
C ALA A 55 -1.50 -10.00 -10.79
N ALA A 56 -0.27 -10.06 -11.30
CA ALA A 56 0.13 -11.15 -12.19
C ALA A 56 0.35 -12.43 -11.37
N LYS A 57 -0.66 -13.31 -11.34
CA LYS A 57 -0.64 -14.53 -10.51
C LYS A 57 -0.59 -15.81 -11.32
N ASN A 58 -0.95 -15.76 -12.60
CA ASN A 58 -1.00 -16.92 -13.51
C ASN A 58 -1.76 -18.15 -12.93
N TYR A 59 -2.74 -17.93 -12.04
CA TYR A 59 -3.47 -19.03 -11.39
C TYR A 59 -4.28 -19.88 -12.36
N ARG A 60 -4.64 -19.30 -13.49
CA ARG A 60 -5.38 -19.98 -14.56
C ARG A 60 -4.45 -20.66 -15.57
N ASN A 61 -3.13 -20.62 -15.35
CA ASN A 61 -2.12 -21.04 -16.32
C ASN A 61 -2.35 -20.39 -17.70
N ASP A 62 -2.78 -19.14 -17.70
CA ASP A 62 -3.08 -18.31 -18.88
C ASP A 62 -1.83 -17.58 -19.42
N GLY A 63 -0.65 -17.93 -18.91
CA GLY A 63 0.64 -17.37 -19.31
C GLY A 63 0.81 -15.94 -18.82
N ASP A 64 0.13 -15.54 -17.75
CA ASP A 64 0.26 -14.21 -17.17
C ASP A 64 1.67 -13.98 -16.59
N SER A 65 2.20 -12.77 -16.78
CA SER A 65 3.56 -12.39 -16.38
C SER A 65 3.60 -10.95 -15.90
N ILE A 66 4.65 -10.57 -15.17
CA ILE A 66 4.80 -9.20 -14.62
C ILE A 66 4.95 -8.15 -15.73
N ASP A 67 5.47 -8.52 -16.90
CA ASP A 67 5.68 -7.59 -18.01
C ASP A 67 4.36 -7.00 -18.53
N ARG A 68 3.28 -7.80 -18.50
CA ARG A 68 1.95 -7.40 -18.97
C ARG A 68 1.37 -6.22 -18.17
N PRO A 69 1.17 -6.30 -16.83
CA PRO A 69 0.64 -5.18 -16.06
C PRO A 69 1.57 -3.97 -16.07
N VAL A 70 2.90 -4.15 -16.19
CA VAL A 70 3.83 -3.01 -16.32
C VAL A 70 3.58 -2.26 -17.62
N TYR A 71 3.54 -2.97 -18.75
CA TYR A 71 3.24 -2.37 -20.06
C TYR A 71 1.87 -1.69 -20.07
N ASP A 72 0.82 -2.39 -19.60
CA ASP A 72 -0.53 -1.86 -19.57
C ASP A 72 -0.67 -0.63 -18.66
N THR A 73 0.08 -0.58 -17.56
CA THR A 73 0.10 0.58 -16.65
C THR A 73 0.78 1.78 -17.30
N VAL A 74 1.93 1.59 -17.96
CA VAL A 74 2.62 2.68 -18.67
C VAL A 74 1.76 3.22 -19.82
N LYS A 75 1.19 2.32 -20.61
CA LYS A 75 0.27 2.68 -21.70
C LYS A 75 -0.98 3.39 -21.18
N GLY A 76 -1.61 2.86 -20.13
CA GLY A 76 -2.80 3.44 -19.50
C GLY A 76 -2.52 4.79 -18.82
N GLY A 77 -1.29 5.01 -18.38
CA GLY A 77 -0.79 6.28 -17.86
C GLY A 77 -0.45 7.33 -18.92
N ASP A 78 -0.80 7.09 -20.18
CA ASP A 78 -0.55 8.00 -21.31
C ASP A 78 0.94 8.32 -21.50
N TYR A 79 1.82 7.36 -21.14
CA TYR A 79 3.29 7.49 -21.21
C TYR A 79 3.85 8.74 -20.53
N ARG A 80 3.13 9.29 -19.53
CA ARG A 80 3.58 10.43 -18.74
C ARG A 80 4.64 9.95 -17.74
N ALA A 81 5.89 9.92 -18.20
CA ALA A 81 7.09 9.72 -17.41
C ALA A 81 7.99 10.97 -17.50
#